data_AF-A0A2V9MPU3-F1
#
_entry.id   AF-A0A2V9MPU3-F1
#
_cell.length_a   1.000
_cell.length_b   1.000
_cell.length_c   1.000
_cell.angle_alpha   90.00
_cell.angle_beta   90.00
_cell.angle_gamma   90.00
#
_symmetry.space_group_name_H-M   'P 1'
#
loop_
_entity.id
_entity.type
_entity.pdbx_description
1 polymer ?
#
loop_
_entity_poly.entity_id
_entity_poly.type
_entity_poly.pdbx_seq_one_letter_code
_entity_poly.pdbx_strand_id
1 'polypeptide(L)' 'MPVENEIVIISACRTPVGKFQGSLSDLSATQLGAIAVREAVKRAGIDPAGVDECSMGDVVSAGVG' A
#
# COMPACT_ATOMS: atom_id res chain seq x y z
N MET A 1 3.37 28.63 9.92
CA MET A 1 4.03 27.36 10.25
C MET A 1 5.37 27.36 9.55
N PRO A 2 6.50 27.17 10.25
CA PRO A 2 7.81 27.13 9.61
C PRO A 2 7.89 25.91 8.67
N VAL A 3 8.56 26.09 7.53
CA VAL A 3 8.49 25.26 6.31
C VAL A 3 9.44 24.04 6.36
N GLU A 4 10.15 23.82 7.47
CA GLU A 4 11.24 22.82 7.52
C GLU A 4 10.77 21.36 7.56
N ASN A 5 9.49 21.10 7.81
CA ASN A 5 8.90 19.75 7.86
C ASN A 5 7.57 19.69 7.11
N GLU A 6 7.55 20.13 5.86
CA GLU A 6 6.36 19.96 5.01
C GLU A 6 6.14 18.50 4.65
N ILE A 7 4.94 17.99 4.97
CA ILE A 7 4.53 16.63 4.63
C ILE A 7 3.98 16.65 3.21
N VAL A 8 4.57 15.84 2.32
CA VAL A 8 4.19 15.79 0.90
C VAL A 8 3.86 14.36 0.47
N ILE A 9 2.93 14.23 -0.48
CA ILE A 9 2.60 12.95 -1.12
C ILE A 9 3.41 12.84 -2.40
N ILE A 10 4.42 11.98 -2.41
CA ILE A 10 5.32 11.81 -3.56
C ILE A 10 4.84 10.74 -4.56
N SER A 11 3.92 9.88 -4.16
CA SER A 11 3.26 8.92 -5.06
C SER A 11 1.95 8.39 -4.48
N ALA A 12 1.07 7.90 -5.35
CA ALA A 12 -0.12 7.17 -4.96
C ALA A 12 -0.53 6.16 -6.04
N CYS A 13 -0.98 4.99 -5.63
CA CYS A 13 -1.59 4.01 -6.52
C CYS A 13 -2.51 3.07 -5.73
N ARG A 14 -3.21 2.18 -6.43
CA ARG A 14 -4.10 1.17 -5.84
C ARG A 14 -4.20 -0.05 -6.75
N THR A 15 -4.63 -1.16 -6.20
CA THR A 15 -5.10 -2.30 -7.00
C THR A 15 -6.42 -1.96 -7.69
N PRO A 16 -6.83 -2.74 -8.71
CA PRO A 16 -8.24 -2.83 -9.09
C PRO A 16 -9.10 -3.25 -7.89
N VAL A 17 -10.40 -2.93 -7.94
CA VAL A 17 -11.37 -3.41 -6.93
C VAL A 17 -12.04 -4.65 -7.47
N GLY A 18 -11.84 -5.78 -6.79
CA GLY A 18 -12.49 -7.05 -7.13
C GLY A 18 -13.91 -7.12 -6.58
N LYS A 19 -14.79 -7.87 -7.27
CA LYS A 19 -16.06 -8.30 -6.69
C LYS A 19 -15.82 -9.39 -5.64
N PHE A 20 -16.74 -9.56 -4.71
CA PHE A 20 -16.71 -10.68 -3.76
C PHE A 20 -16.67 -12.02 -4.52
N GLN A 21 -15.73 -12.90 -4.16
CA GLN A 21 -15.44 -14.15 -4.88
C GLN A 21 -15.17 -13.95 -6.38
N GLY A 22 -14.60 -12.79 -6.76
CA GLY A 22 -14.29 -12.42 -8.13
C GLY A 22 -12.80 -12.51 -8.47
N SER A 23 -12.36 -11.70 -9.43
CA SER A 23 -11.03 -11.78 -10.06
C SER A 23 -9.80 -11.63 -9.15
N LEU A 24 -9.98 -11.24 -7.89
CA LEU A 24 -8.90 -11.06 -6.92
C LEU A 24 -9.04 -11.99 -5.70
N SER A 25 -9.99 -12.94 -5.71
CA SER A 25 -10.29 -13.81 -4.56
C SER A 25 -9.13 -14.71 -4.15
N ASP A 26 -8.23 -15.02 -5.08
CA ASP A 26 -7.09 -15.90 -4.85
C ASP A 26 -5.92 -15.19 -4.16
N LEU A 27 -6.01 -13.86 -3.97
CA LEU A 27 -5.01 -13.04 -3.29
C LEU A 27 -5.50 -12.68 -1.88
N SER A 28 -4.65 -12.94 -0.89
CA SER A 28 -4.85 -12.46 0.48
C SER A 28 -4.79 -10.93 0.58
N ALA A 29 -5.35 -10.38 1.66
CA ALA A 29 -5.29 -8.95 1.95
C ALA A 29 -3.85 -8.42 1.99
N THR A 30 -2.92 -9.18 2.60
CA THR A 30 -1.50 -8.81 2.69
C THR A 30 -0.82 -8.79 1.33
N GLN A 31 -1.14 -9.73 0.43
CA GLN A 31 -0.63 -9.73 -0.95
C GLN A 31 -1.14 -8.51 -1.73
N LEU A 32 -2.42 -8.17 -1.62
CA LEU A 32 -3.00 -6.99 -2.26
C LEU A 32 -2.37 -5.69 -1.74
N GLY A 33 -2.20 -5.56 -0.43
CA GLY A 33 -1.50 -4.43 0.19
C GLY A 33 -0.06 -4.32 -0.28
N ALA A 34 0.68 -5.43 -0.31
CA ALA A 34 2.06 -5.47 -0.78
C ALA A 34 2.21 -5.04 -2.25
N ILE A 35 1.27 -5.42 -3.13
CA ILE A 35 1.25 -4.98 -4.53
C ILE A 35 1.13 -3.45 -4.60
N ALA A 36 0.17 -2.87 -3.88
CA ALA A 36 -0.05 -1.42 -3.90
C ALA A 36 1.15 -0.65 -3.31
N VAL A 37 1.68 -1.07 -2.16
CA VAL A 37 2.82 -0.41 -1.51
C VAL A 37 4.06 -0.47 -2.40
N ARG A 38 4.39 -1.65 -2.97
CA ARG A 38 5.56 -1.82 -3.84
C ARG A 38 5.49 -0.92 -5.07
N GLU A 39 4.32 -0.81 -5.68
CA GLU A 39 4.12 0.03 -6.86
C GLU A 39 4.17 1.53 -6.49
N ALA A 40 3.66 1.92 -5.33
CA ALA A 40 3.77 3.30 -4.85
C ALA A 40 5.24 3.70 -4.64
N VAL A 41 6.00 2.89 -3.88
CA VAL A 41 7.45 3.09 -3.66
C VAL A 41 8.22 3.17 -4.97
N LYS A 42 7.91 2.28 -5.92
CA LYS A 42 8.51 2.30 -7.26
C LYS A 42 8.19 3.59 -8.03
N ARG A 43 6.94 4.07 -8.00
CA ARG A 43 6.52 5.32 -8.68
C ARG A 43 7.11 6.57 -8.03
N ALA A 44 7.32 6.53 -6.71
CA ALA A 44 8.02 7.58 -5.98
C ALA A 44 9.50 7.67 -6.37
N GLY A 45 10.08 6.61 -6.96
CA GLY A 45 11.49 6.59 -7.37
C GLY A 45 12.46 6.54 -6.21
N ILE A 46 12.04 6.04 -5.04
CA ILE A 46 12.86 5.92 -3.84
C ILE A 46 13.36 4.48 -3.65
N ASP A 47 14.45 4.31 -2.90
CA ASP A 47 14.90 3.01 -2.43
C ASP A 47 13.89 2.44 -1.41
N PRO A 48 13.35 1.22 -1.60
CA PRO A 48 12.51 0.57 -0.61
C PRO A 48 13.13 0.48 0.79
N ALA A 49 14.47 0.41 0.89
CA ALA A 49 15.17 0.38 2.17
C ALA A 49 15.11 1.72 2.92
N GLY A 50 14.73 2.81 2.25
CA GLY A 50 14.52 4.14 2.85
C GLY A 50 13.11 4.37 3.40
N VAL A 51 12.24 3.35 3.40
CA VAL A 51 10.91 3.42 4.04
C VAL A 51 11.03 2.93 5.47
N ASP A 52 10.91 3.85 6.43
CA ASP A 52 11.05 3.51 7.86
C ASP A 52 9.80 2.83 8.45
N GLU A 53 8.61 3.25 8.01
CA GLU A 53 7.34 2.81 8.59
C GLU A 53 6.26 2.60 7.54
N CYS A 54 5.45 1.56 7.72
CA CYS A 54 4.25 1.29 6.94
C CYS A 54 3.04 1.15 7.86
N SER A 55 2.16 2.14 7.81
CA SER A 55 0.83 2.07 8.42
C SER A 55 -0.20 1.59 7.39
N MET A 56 -0.80 0.42 7.62
CA MET A 56 -1.78 -0.20 6.71
C MET A 56 -3.08 -0.50 7.45
N GLY A 57 -4.20 -0.04 6.91
CA GLY A 57 -5.52 -0.33 7.46
C GLY A 57 -6.06 -1.67 6.97
N ASP A 58 -6.53 -2.51 7.90
CA ASP A 58 -7.26 -3.75 7.62
C ASP A 58 -8.35 -3.95 8.68
N VAL A 59 -9.57 -4.26 8.24
CA VAL A 59 -10.76 -4.30 9.11
C VAL A 59 -11.03 -5.72 9.60
N VAL A 60 -10.93 -6.71 8.72
CA VAL A 60 -11.21 -8.12 9.02
C VAL A 60 -9.92 -8.91 8.84
N SER A 61 -9.06 -8.85 9.84
CA SER A 61 -7.72 -9.46 9.81
C SER A 61 -7.69 -10.96 10.10
N ALA A 62 -8.84 -11.56 10.41
CA ALA A 62 -8.93 -13.00 10.63
C ALA A 62 -8.70 -13.76 9.32
N GLY A 63 -7.70 -14.64 9.29
CA GLY A 63 -7.45 -15.55 8.15
C GLY A 63 -6.69 -14.93 6.97
N VAL A 64 -5.91 -13.86 7.20
CA VAL A 64 -5.03 -13.24 6.18
C VAL A 64 -3.69 -13.95 5.97
N GLY A 65 -3.54 -15.13 6.59
CA GLY A 65 -2.32 -15.94 6.68
C GLY A 65 -2.30 -16.70 7.99
#